data_AF-A0AAV6U8N7-F1
#
_entry.id   AF-A0AAV6U8N7-F1
#
_cell.length_a   1.000
_cell.length_b   1.000
_cell.length_c   1.000
_cell.angle_alpha   90.00
_cell.angle_beta   90.00
_cell.angle_gamma   90.00
#
_symmetry.space_group_name_H-M   'P 1'
#
loop_
_entity.id
_entity.type
_entity.pdbx_description
1 polymer ?
#
loop_
_entity_poly.entity_id
_entity_poly.type
_entity_poly.pdbx_seq_one_letter_code
_entity_poly.pdbx_strand_id
1 'polypeptide(L)'
;MMQSKTESYFYFQAQEHYKDLLRFTGPVNGQVGFTQLIKARVIDEAQKLKPEEKFASLVVDEMAIKPQCIYDSKLDCFFCAKSESIKTAREEYDNANRLLCFILYGLSTKYCIRCGYYFTKQLTAKELYAYTSSIIKDVEECSFVIVRVVTDNLAVNAAMFKEFGGGELKISIPHPCDPGRKLFFAFDQNHIVKNIRSLFLDKDMSNGQEIISGKYLRLLYRIKKK
;
A
#
# COMPACT_ATOMS: atom_id res chain seq x y z
N MET A 1 -39.59 30.69 7.91
CA MET A 1 -39.90 30.20 6.54
C MET A 1 -38.91 30.67 5.47
N MET A 2 -38.03 31.65 5.75
CA MET A 2 -37.05 32.17 4.78
C MET A 2 -35.69 31.43 4.79
N GLN A 3 -35.30 30.79 5.92
CA GLN A 3 -34.05 30.02 6.03
C GLN A 3 -34.03 28.71 5.22
N SER A 4 -35.17 28.01 5.08
CA SER A 4 -35.20 26.71 4.38
C SER A 4 -35.08 26.81 2.86
N LYS A 5 -35.45 27.96 2.27
CA LYS A 5 -35.29 28.20 0.83
C LYS A 5 -33.84 28.47 0.45
N THR A 6 -33.09 29.16 1.30
CA THR A 6 -31.68 29.48 1.07
C THR A 6 -30.82 28.22 1.15
N GLU A 7 -31.04 27.36 2.16
CA GLU A 7 -30.34 26.06 2.26
C GLU A 7 -30.62 25.14 1.07
N SER A 8 -31.88 25.07 0.62
CA SER A 8 -32.26 24.31 -0.58
C SER A 8 -31.56 24.83 -1.84
N TYR A 9 -31.35 26.14 -1.96
CA TYR A 9 -30.70 26.75 -3.12
C TYR A 9 -29.19 26.49 -3.12
N PHE A 10 -28.53 26.64 -1.97
CA PHE A 10 -27.12 26.27 -1.79
C PHE A 10 -26.88 24.78 -2.06
N TYR A 11 -27.79 23.91 -1.64
CA TYR A 11 -27.69 22.47 -1.89
C TYR A 11 -27.86 22.13 -3.38
N PHE A 12 -28.78 22.80 -4.09
CA PHE A 12 -28.95 22.64 -5.53
C PHE A 12 -27.73 23.12 -6.32
N GLN A 13 -27.18 24.29 -5.98
CA GLN A 13 -25.97 24.84 -6.61
C GLN A 13 -24.76 23.93 -6.38
N ALA A 14 -24.59 23.41 -5.16
CA ALA A 14 -23.53 22.45 -4.85
C ALA A 14 -23.66 21.13 -5.65
N GLN A 15 -24.89 20.67 -5.90
CA GLN A 15 -25.14 19.48 -6.73
C GLN A 15 -24.87 19.71 -8.23
N GLU A 16 -25.11 20.90 -8.76
CA GLU A 16 -24.74 21.22 -10.14
C GLU A 16 -23.22 21.26 -10.31
N HIS A 17 -22.52 21.97 -9.43
CA HIS A 17 -21.06 22.01 -9.44
C HIS A 17 -20.43 20.63 -9.23
N TYR A 18 -21.07 19.73 -8.47
CA TYR A 18 -20.64 18.34 -8.32
C TYR A 18 -20.71 17.55 -9.64
N LYS A 19 -21.77 17.73 -10.43
CA LYS A 19 -21.89 17.07 -11.75
C LYS A 19 -20.86 17.59 -12.74
N ASP A 20 -20.61 18.89 -12.72
CA ASP A 20 -19.57 19.49 -13.56
C ASP A 20 -18.17 19.05 -13.13
N LEU A 21 -17.92 18.93 -11.83
CA LEU A 21 -16.67 18.36 -11.31
C LEU A 21 -16.47 16.92 -11.76
N LEU A 22 -17.52 16.08 -11.71
CA LEU A 22 -17.48 14.70 -12.22
C LEU A 22 -17.21 14.64 -13.72
N ARG A 23 -17.71 15.60 -14.49
CA ARG A 23 -17.40 15.74 -15.92
C ARG A 23 -15.94 16.14 -16.13
N PHE A 24 -15.42 17.04 -15.31
CA PHE A 24 -14.02 17.48 -15.35
C PHE A 24 -13.03 16.38 -14.94
N THR A 25 -13.35 15.58 -13.92
CA THR A 25 -12.48 14.47 -13.47
C THR A 25 -12.49 13.31 -14.46
N GLY A 26 -13.48 13.24 -15.35
CA GLY A 26 -13.67 12.16 -16.31
C GLY A 26 -14.05 10.82 -15.66
N PRO A 27 -14.31 9.78 -16.47
CA PRO A 27 -14.59 8.44 -15.98
C PRO A 27 -13.32 7.79 -15.42
N VAL A 28 -13.38 7.33 -14.16
CA VAL A 28 -12.32 6.49 -13.59
C VAL A 28 -12.55 5.06 -14.05
N ASN A 29 -11.67 4.54 -14.91
CA ASN A 29 -11.83 3.23 -15.56
C ASN A 29 -11.54 2.02 -14.65
N GLY A 30 -11.24 2.25 -13.36
CA GLY A 30 -11.01 1.20 -12.36
C GLY A 30 -9.83 0.27 -12.66
N GLN A 31 -8.91 0.67 -13.55
CA GLN A 31 -7.73 -0.11 -13.88
C GLN A 31 -6.82 -0.27 -12.65
N VAL A 32 -6.28 -1.47 -12.50
CA VAL A 32 -5.40 -1.89 -11.40
C VAL A 32 -3.94 -1.92 -11.86
N GLY A 33 -3.01 -1.93 -10.91
CA GLY A 33 -1.58 -1.88 -11.15
C GLY A 33 -1.05 -0.50 -11.52
N PHE A 34 0.04 -0.47 -12.28
CA PHE A 34 0.69 0.77 -12.75
C PHE A 34 -0.01 1.29 -14.02
N THR A 35 -1.11 2.01 -13.84
CA THR A 35 -1.93 2.50 -14.96
C THR A 35 -1.26 3.63 -15.74
N GLN A 36 -1.75 3.93 -16.95
CA GLN A 36 -1.23 5.04 -17.77
C GLN A 36 -1.34 6.40 -17.07
N LEU A 37 -2.42 6.64 -16.31
CA LEU A 37 -2.59 7.86 -15.52
C LEU A 37 -1.55 7.96 -14.40
N ILE A 38 -1.27 6.84 -13.73
CA ILE A 38 -0.22 6.78 -12.72
C ILE A 38 1.15 7.01 -13.37
N LYS A 39 1.43 6.36 -14.50
CA LYS A 39 2.67 6.57 -15.28
C LYS A 39 2.87 8.04 -15.62
N ALA A 40 1.86 8.71 -16.18
CA ALA A 40 1.92 10.13 -16.51
C ALA A 40 2.19 10.99 -15.27
N ARG A 41 1.53 10.68 -14.15
CA ARG A 41 1.74 11.39 -12.88
C ARG A 41 3.15 11.20 -12.33
N VAL A 42 3.67 9.98 -12.35
CA VAL A 42 5.03 9.66 -11.88
C VAL A 42 6.06 10.38 -12.76
N ILE A 43 5.90 10.36 -14.09
CA ILE A 43 6.80 11.07 -15.02
C ILE A 43 6.79 12.60 -14.77
N ASP A 44 5.60 13.20 -14.63
CA ASP A 44 5.46 14.63 -14.33
C ASP A 44 6.16 15.02 -13.01
N GLU A 45 6.06 14.19 -11.99
CA GLU A 45 6.79 14.41 -10.73
C GLU A 45 8.31 14.23 -10.90
N ALA A 46 8.76 13.21 -11.65
CA ALA A 46 10.18 12.99 -11.91
C ALA A 46 10.84 14.16 -12.66
N GLN A 47 10.11 14.86 -13.53
CA GLN A 47 10.61 16.03 -14.27
C GLN A 47 10.87 17.23 -13.37
N LYS A 48 10.16 17.35 -12.25
CA LYS A 48 10.27 18.46 -11.30
C LYS A 48 11.42 18.28 -10.31
N LEU A 49 11.95 17.06 -10.19
CA LEU A 49 12.95 16.67 -9.21
C LEU A 49 14.36 16.64 -9.81
N LYS A 50 15.35 17.04 -9.01
CA LYS A 50 16.77 16.86 -9.34
C LYS A 50 17.16 15.37 -9.24
N PRO A 51 18.26 14.93 -9.87
CA PRO A 51 18.68 13.53 -9.82
C PRO A 51 18.81 12.96 -8.39
N GLU A 52 19.30 13.73 -7.43
CA GLU A 52 19.50 13.27 -6.04
C GLU A 52 18.18 13.14 -5.27
N GLU A 53 17.12 13.79 -5.76
CA GLU A 53 15.78 13.76 -5.16
C GLU A 53 14.94 12.59 -5.69
N LYS A 54 15.38 11.93 -6.76
CA LYS A 54 14.69 10.79 -7.37
C LYS A 54 14.94 9.46 -6.64
N PHE A 55 15.80 9.45 -5.64
CA PHE A 55 16.04 8.29 -4.78
C PHE A 55 14.85 8.09 -3.82
N ALA A 56 14.27 6.90 -3.86
CA ALA A 56 13.00 6.62 -3.22
C ALA A 56 12.94 5.26 -2.52
N SER A 57 11.99 5.16 -1.59
CA SER A 57 11.52 3.91 -1.00
C SER A 57 10.20 3.51 -1.63
N LEU A 58 10.06 2.24 -1.98
CA LEU A 58 8.77 1.66 -2.31
C LEU A 58 8.16 1.08 -1.03
N VAL A 59 7.01 1.62 -0.61
CA VAL A 59 6.24 1.13 0.53
C VAL A 59 5.10 0.27 -0.01
N VAL A 60 4.97 -0.95 0.52
CA VAL A 60 3.91 -1.89 0.17
C VAL A 60 3.09 -2.17 1.41
N ASP A 61 1.78 -1.92 1.32
CA ASP A 61 0.85 -2.13 2.43
C ASP A 61 -0.49 -2.66 1.91
N GLU A 62 -1.22 -3.37 2.76
CA GLU A 62 -2.50 -3.97 2.43
C GLU A 62 -3.61 -3.45 3.36
N MET A 63 -4.69 -2.93 2.77
CA MET A 63 -5.84 -2.42 3.52
C MET A 63 -7.03 -3.37 3.42
N ALA A 64 -7.74 -3.58 4.54
CA ALA A 64 -9.01 -4.30 4.52
C ALA A 64 -10.08 -3.49 3.80
N ILE A 65 -10.81 -4.13 2.88
CA ILE A 65 -11.98 -3.56 2.22
C ILE A 65 -13.20 -4.44 2.46
N LYS A 66 -14.39 -3.84 2.38
CA LYS A 66 -15.63 -4.61 2.46
C LYS A 66 -15.73 -5.52 1.23
N PRO A 67 -15.89 -6.85 1.39
CA PRO A 67 -16.12 -7.74 0.25
C PRO A 67 -17.49 -7.43 -0.35
N GLN A 68 -17.50 -6.81 -1.53
CA GLN A 68 -18.72 -6.48 -2.25
C GLN A 68 -18.44 -6.48 -3.75
N CYS A 69 -19.46 -6.85 -4.54
CA CYS A 69 -19.44 -6.66 -5.97
C CYS A 69 -20.20 -5.38 -6.31
N ILE A 70 -19.56 -4.44 -6.99
CA ILE A 70 -20.18 -3.20 -7.45
C ILE A 70 -20.25 -3.22 -8.98
N TYR A 71 -21.44 -3.04 -9.53
CA TYR A 71 -21.61 -2.82 -10.96
C TYR A 71 -21.47 -1.33 -11.30
N ASP A 72 -20.61 -1.00 -12.25
CA ASP A 72 -20.52 0.34 -12.83
C ASP A 72 -21.21 0.36 -14.19
N SER A 73 -22.37 1.00 -14.24
CA SER A 73 -23.19 1.15 -15.46
C SER A 73 -22.50 1.92 -16.60
N LYS A 74 -21.51 2.76 -16.31
CA LYS A 74 -20.80 3.56 -17.33
C LYS A 74 -19.71 2.77 -18.01
N LEU A 75 -19.04 1.91 -17.24
CA LEU A 75 -17.99 1.02 -17.74
C LEU A 75 -18.52 -0.34 -18.17
N ASP A 76 -19.79 -0.62 -17.86
CA ASP A 76 -20.46 -1.90 -18.02
C ASP A 76 -19.62 -3.05 -17.45
N CYS A 77 -19.12 -2.86 -16.23
CA CYS A 77 -18.21 -3.81 -15.59
C CYS A 77 -18.53 -4.02 -14.12
N PHE A 78 -18.11 -5.19 -13.61
CA PHE A 78 -18.25 -5.57 -12.20
C PHE A 78 -16.92 -5.48 -11.48
N PHE A 79 -16.89 -4.69 -10.40
CA PHE A 79 -15.80 -4.63 -9.45
C PHE A 79 -16.08 -5.57 -8.28
N CYS A 80 -15.60 -6.80 -8.40
CA CYS A 80 -15.65 -7.76 -7.28
C CYS A 80 -14.40 -8.63 -7.19
N ALA A 81 -13.78 -8.97 -8.31
CA ALA A 81 -12.79 -10.02 -8.36
C ALA A 81 -11.37 -9.55 -7.98
N LYS A 82 -10.55 -10.50 -7.55
CA LYS A 82 -9.09 -10.36 -7.50
C LYS A 82 -8.57 -9.89 -8.85
N SER A 83 -7.59 -8.99 -8.86
CA SER A 83 -7.10 -8.24 -10.04
C SER A 83 -6.66 -9.06 -11.25
N GLU A 84 -6.43 -10.38 -11.12
CA GLU A 84 -6.03 -11.28 -12.21
C GLU A 84 -7.15 -12.20 -12.73
N SER A 85 -8.36 -12.11 -12.16
CA SER A 85 -9.49 -12.94 -12.58
C SER A 85 -10.35 -12.20 -13.60
N ILE A 86 -9.97 -12.24 -14.89
CA ILE A 86 -10.97 -12.14 -15.95
C ILE A 86 -11.67 -13.50 -15.99
N LYS A 87 -12.80 -13.61 -15.28
CA LYS A 87 -13.62 -14.82 -15.29
C LYS A 87 -14.88 -14.60 -16.11
N THR A 88 -15.10 -15.49 -17.06
CA THR A 88 -16.35 -15.63 -17.80
C THR A 88 -17.52 -15.89 -16.83
N ALA A 89 -18.72 -15.50 -17.24
CA ALA A 89 -19.92 -15.24 -16.43
C ALA A 89 -20.53 -16.39 -15.58
N ARG A 90 -19.77 -17.44 -15.22
CA ARG A 90 -20.30 -18.63 -14.52
C ARG A 90 -19.54 -19.08 -13.26
N GLU A 91 -18.50 -18.37 -12.83
CA GLU A 91 -17.81 -18.71 -11.58
C GLU A 91 -18.28 -17.81 -10.42
N GLU A 92 -18.54 -18.40 -9.24
CA GLU A 92 -18.83 -17.65 -8.02
C GLU A 92 -17.78 -16.54 -7.81
N TYR A 93 -18.25 -15.31 -7.68
CA TYR A 93 -17.37 -14.16 -7.51
C TYR A 93 -16.60 -14.28 -6.19
N ASP A 94 -15.30 -14.57 -6.30
CA ASP A 94 -14.41 -14.58 -5.15
C ASP A 94 -14.07 -13.14 -4.76
N ASN A 95 -14.99 -12.52 -4.01
CA ASN A 95 -14.93 -11.10 -3.69
C ASN A 95 -13.63 -10.74 -2.98
N ALA A 96 -12.89 -9.78 -3.55
CA ALA A 96 -11.71 -9.20 -2.93
C ALA A 96 -12.08 -8.60 -1.57
N ASN A 97 -11.26 -8.87 -0.56
CA ASN A 97 -11.43 -8.37 0.80
C ASN A 97 -10.27 -7.48 1.25
N ARG A 98 -9.31 -7.28 0.35
CA ARG A 98 -8.10 -6.51 0.59
C ARG A 98 -7.76 -5.66 -0.64
N LEU A 99 -7.08 -4.54 -0.38
CA LEU A 99 -6.51 -3.65 -1.38
C LEU A 99 -5.02 -3.52 -1.10
N LEU A 100 -4.20 -4.14 -1.93
CA LEU A 100 -2.75 -4.00 -1.92
C LEU A 100 -2.38 -2.67 -2.57
N CYS A 101 -1.58 -1.84 -1.89
CA CYS A 101 -1.19 -0.53 -2.34
C CYS A 101 0.34 -0.40 -2.42
N PHE A 102 0.80 0.28 -3.47
CA PHE A 102 2.21 0.60 -3.69
C PHE A 102 2.40 2.11 -3.67
N ILE A 103 3.26 2.59 -2.76
CA ILE A 103 3.49 4.01 -2.54
C ILE A 103 4.99 4.30 -2.64
N LEU A 104 5.36 5.23 -3.51
CA LEU A 104 6.72 5.74 -3.61
C LEU A 104 6.90 6.91 -2.64
N TYR A 105 7.93 6.82 -1.81
CA TYR A 105 8.26 7.80 -0.80
C TYR A 105 9.69 8.30 -1.00
N GLY A 106 9.87 9.61 -1.16
CA GLY A 106 11.19 10.20 -1.37
C GLY A 106 12.11 10.08 -0.15
N LEU A 107 13.40 9.85 -0.40
CA LEU A 107 14.42 9.73 0.66
C LEU A 107 15.03 11.09 1.03
N SER A 108 15.43 11.87 0.02
CA SER A 108 16.06 13.18 0.20
C SER A 108 15.01 14.29 0.33
N THR A 109 13.96 14.21 -0.49
CA THR A 109 12.88 15.21 -0.57
C THR A 109 11.55 14.56 -0.23
N LYS A 110 10.71 15.29 0.50
CA LYS A 110 9.42 14.79 0.95
C LYS A 110 8.41 14.79 -0.20
N TYR A 111 8.14 13.63 -0.76
CA TYR A 111 6.98 13.36 -1.61
C TYR A 111 6.42 11.96 -1.33
N CYS A 112 5.15 11.76 -1.69
CA CYS A 112 4.43 10.51 -1.50
C CYS A 112 3.48 10.28 -2.67
N ILE A 113 3.86 9.40 -3.59
CA ILE A 113 3.16 9.17 -4.86
C ILE A 113 2.61 7.75 -4.85
N ARG A 114 1.35 7.58 -5.27
CA ARG A 114 0.75 6.24 -5.40
C ARG A 114 1.17 5.67 -6.74
N CYS A 115 1.80 4.50 -6.73
CA CYS A 115 2.33 3.84 -7.92
C CYS A 115 1.41 2.74 -8.44
N GLY A 116 0.50 2.24 -7.62
CA GLY A 116 -0.45 1.24 -8.09
C GLY A 116 -1.19 0.59 -6.95
N TYR A 117 -2.22 -0.15 -7.32
CA TYR A 117 -2.99 -0.93 -6.38
C TYR A 117 -3.57 -2.18 -7.04
N TYR A 118 -3.82 -3.22 -6.25
CA TYR A 118 -4.45 -4.46 -6.68
C TYR A 118 -5.51 -4.89 -5.68
N PHE A 119 -6.63 -5.37 -6.19
CA PHE A 119 -7.66 -6.03 -5.37
C PHE A 119 -7.20 -7.46 -5.10
N THR A 120 -7.11 -7.81 -3.83
CA THR A 120 -6.55 -9.08 -3.38
C THR A 120 -7.53 -9.84 -2.49
N LYS A 121 -7.43 -11.16 -2.57
CA LYS A 121 -7.99 -12.10 -1.60
C LYS A 121 -6.97 -13.21 -1.42
N GLN A 122 -6.61 -13.50 -0.17
CA GLN A 122 -5.60 -14.51 0.18
C GLN A 122 -4.34 -14.39 -0.68
N LEU A 123 -3.68 -13.23 -0.60
CA LEU A 123 -2.51 -12.94 -1.41
C LEU A 123 -1.38 -13.95 -1.10
N THR A 124 -0.83 -14.57 -2.14
CA THR A 124 0.34 -15.45 -1.99
C THR A 124 1.63 -14.66 -2.10
N ALA A 125 2.71 -15.19 -1.52
CA ALA A 125 4.03 -14.56 -1.60
C ALA A 125 4.53 -14.41 -3.04
N LYS A 126 4.20 -15.36 -3.92
CA LYS A 126 4.57 -15.35 -5.34
C LYS A 126 3.84 -14.26 -6.13
N GLU A 127 2.54 -14.10 -5.89
CA GLU A 127 1.74 -13.03 -6.50
C GLU A 127 2.25 -11.65 -6.03
N LEU A 128 2.47 -11.51 -4.72
CA LEU A 128 3.00 -10.28 -4.15
C LEU A 128 4.41 -9.95 -4.71
N TYR A 129 5.26 -10.95 -4.87
CA TYR A 129 6.57 -10.81 -5.53
C TYR A 129 6.42 -10.34 -6.99
N ALA A 130 5.50 -10.93 -7.75
CA ALA A 130 5.25 -10.57 -9.14
C ALA A 130 4.75 -9.12 -9.27
N TYR A 131 3.75 -8.72 -8.48
CA TYR A 131 3.24 -7.35 -8.46
C TYR A 131 4.32 -6.35 -8.06
N THR A 132 5.05 -6.63 -6.97
CA THR A 132 6.12 -5.74 -6.49
C THR A 132 7.23 -5.60 -7.53
N SER A 133 7.61 -6.69 -8.19
CA SER A 133 8.62 -6.67 -9.26
C SER A 133 8.17 -5.87 -10.48
N SER A 134 6.89 -5.97 -10.87
CA SER A 134 6.33 -5.15 -11.96
C SER A 134 6.41 -3.67 -11.61
N ILE A 135 5.89 -3.28 -10.44
CA ILE A 135 5.88 -1.88 -9.99
C ILE A 135 7.31 -1.32 -9.92
N ILE A 136 8.29 -2.10 -9.43
CA ILE A 136 9.69 -1.65 -9.39
C ILE A 136 10.17 -1.29 -10.81
N LYS A 137 9.94 -2.16 -11.79
CA LYS A 137 10.34 -1.92 -13.18
C LYS A 137 9.65 -0.69 -13.76
N ASP A 138 8.33 -0.61 -13.60
CA ASP A 138 7.52 0.47 -14.16
C ASP A 138 7.91 1.85 -13.59
N VAL A 139 8.24 1.92 -12.30
CA VAL A 139 8.70 3.15 -11.63
C VAL A 139 10.11 3.54 -12.06
N GLU A 140 11.02 2.57 -12.21
CA GLU A 140 12.39 2.80 -12.68
C GLU A 140 12.43 3.32 -14.12
N GLU A 141 11.55 2.80 -14.99
CA GLU A 141 11.36 3.34 -16.35
C GLU A 141 10.93 4.81 -16.34
N CYS A 142 10.28 5.28 -15.26
CA CYS A 142 9.87 6.66 -15.09
C CYS A 142 10.97 7.56 -14.48
N SER A 143 12.23 7.13 -14.52
CA SER A 143 13.41 7.87 -14.03
C SER A 143 13.54 8.00 -12.51
N PHE A 144 12.78 7.26 -11.71
CA PHE A 144 13.01 7.15 -10.27
C PHE A 144 14.02 6.04 -9.96
N VAL A 145 14.69 6.16 -8.82
CA VAL A 145 15.65 5.15 -8.34
C VAL A 145 15.13 4.57 -7.03
N ILE A 146 14.63 3.34 -7.09
CA ILE A 146 14.15 2.61 -5.91
C ILE A 146 15.37 2.01 -5.19
N VAL A 147 15.58 2.47 -3.96
CA VAL A 147 16.69 2.00 -3.11
C VAL A 147 16.25 0.90 -2.17
N ARG A 148 15.01 0.97 -1.67
CA ARG A 148 14.49 -0.01 -0.72
C ARG A 148 13.01 -0.31 -0.90
N VAL A 149 12.61 -1.52 -0.52
CA VAL A 149 11.21 -1.92 -0.34
C VAL A 149 10.92 -2.05 1.15
N VAL A 150 9.83 -1.43 1.59
CA VAL A 150 9.37 -1.43 2.99
C VAL A 150 7.99 -2.07 3.07
N THR A 151 7.83 -3.05 3.95
CA THR A 151 6.56 -3.76 4.19
C THR A 151 6.30 -3.94 5.68
N ASP A 152 5.11 -4.35 6.10
CA ASP A 152 4.92 -4.82 7.48
C ASP A 152 5.59 -6.20 7.71
N ASN A 153 5.67 -6.65 8.96
CA ASN A 153 6.29 -7.93 9.31
C ASN A 153 5.28 -9.11 9.28
N LEU A 154 4.42 -9.17 8.27
CA LEU A 154 3.53 -10.32 8.04
C LEU A 154 4.29 -11.46 7.35
N ALA A 155 3.89 -12.70 7.63
CA ALA A 155 4.55 -13.89 7.09
C ALA A 155 4.61 -13.92 5.54
N VAL A 156 3.57 -13.42 4.87
CA VAL A 156 3.53 -13.34 3.40
C VAL A 156 4.57 -12.35 2.85
N ASN A 157 4.80 -11.23 3.54
CA ASN A 157 5.77 -10.20 3.15
C ASN A 157 7.20 -10.69 3.39
N ALA A 158 7.44 -11.37 4.51
CA ALA A 158 8.71 -12.04 4.76
C ALA A 158 8.98 -13.14 3.72
N ALA A 159 7.96 -13.88 3.30
CA ALA A 159 8.08 -14.88 2.23
C ALA A 159 8.35 -14.22 0.87
N MET A 160 7.73 -13.08 0.54
CA MET A 160 8.06 -12.30 -0.66
C MET A 160 9.54 -11.88 -0.66
N PHE A 161 10.09 -11.40 0.46
CA PHE A 161 11.52 -11.08 0.55
C PHE A 161 12.42 -12.31 0.35
N LYS A 162 11.97 -13.51 0.76
CA LYS A 162 12.66 -14.76 0.44
C LYS A 162 12.62 -15.08 -1.05
N GLU A 163 11.49 -14.86 -1.73
CA GLU A 163 11.38 -15.04 -3.18
C GLU A 163 12.40 -14.14 -3.91
N PHE A 164 12.52 -12.86 -3.53
CA PHE A 164 13.56 -11.97 -4.04
C PHE A 164 14.99 -12.46 -3.75
N GLY A 165 15.21 -13.08 -2.59
CA GLY A 165 16.51 -13.59 -2.15
C GLY A 165 16.90 -14.96 -2.72
N GLY A 166 16.07 -15.58 -3.56
CA GLY A 166 16.30 -16.93 -4.09
C GLY A 166 16.02 -18.04 -3.07
N GLY A 167 15.03 -17.85 -2.19
CA GLY A 167 14.62 -18.78 -1.14
C GLY A 167 15.09 -18.41 0.26
N GLU A 168 16.05 -17.50 0.38
CA GLU A 168 16.60 -17.03 1.65
C GLU A 168 16.18 -15.59 1.97
N LEU A 169 15.96 -15.31 3.25
CA LEU A 169 15.64 -13.95 3.69
C LEU A 169 16.92 -13.12 3.73
N LYS A 170 17.14 -12.32 2.69
CA LYS A 170 18.30 -11.44 2.56
C LYS A 170 17.90 -10.00 2.90
N ILE A 171 18.83 -9.24 3.47
CA ILE A 171 18.63 -7.80 3.77
C ILE A 171 18.74 -6.96 2.49
N SER A 172 19.47 -7.45 1.50
CA SER A 172 19.60 -6.80 0.20
C SER A 172 19.92 -7.78 -0.90
N ILE A 173 19.56 -7.44 -2.13
CA ILE A 173 19.91 -8.16 -3.36
C ILE A 173 20.51 -7.18 -4.38
N PRO A 174 21.21 -7.67 -5.43
CA PRO A 174 21.45 -6.86 -6.63
C PRO A 174 20.12 -6.34 -7.18
N HIS A 175 20.07 -5.06 -7.57
CA HIS A 175 18.83 -4.45 -7.99
C HIS A 175 18.36 -5.04 -9.34
N PRO A 176 17.07 -5.42 -9.49
CA PRO A 176 16.59 -6.12 -10.68
C PRO A 176 16.68 -5.31 -11.99
N CYS A 177 16.65 -3.98 -11.89
CA CYS A 177 16.77 -3.08 -13.05
C CYS A 177 18.22 -2.63 -13.31
N ASP A 178 19.12 -2.79 -12.34
CA ASP A 178 20.52 -2.36 -12.44
C ASP A 178 21.37 -3.19 -11.46
N PRO A 179 22.03 -4.26 -11.93
CA PRO A 179 22.83 -5.12 -11.06
C PRO A 179 24.00 -4.43 -10.35
N GLY A 180 24.41 -3.23 -10.79
CA GLY A 180 25.50 -2.47 -10.18
C GLY A 180 25.14 -1.85 -8.81
N ARG A 181 23.85 -1.78 -8.47
CA ARG A 181 23.36 -1.23 -7.20
C ARG A 181 22.56 -2.27 -6.42
N LYS A 182 22.33 -1.98 -5.13
CA LYS A 182 21.58 -2.87 -4.22
C LYS A 182 20.15 -2.39 -4.06
N LEU A 183 19.22 -3.34 -4.00
CA LEU A 183 17.88 -3.14 -3.47
C LEU A 183 17.84 -3.65 -2.03
N PHE A 184 17.46 -2.80 -1.10
CA PHE A 184 17.36 -3.17 0.32
C PHE A 184 15.93 -3.55 0.71
N PHE A 185 15.79 -4.52 1.61
CA PHE A 185 14.51 -4.94 2.17
C PHE A 185 14.44 -4.53 3.64
N ALA A 186 13.33 -3.91 4.01
CA ALA A 186 13.10 -3.48 5.38
C ALA A 186 11.65 -3.76 5.80
N PHE A 187 11.49 -4.05 7.09
CA PHE A 187 10.17 -4.08 7.71
C PHE A 187 9.90 -2.73 8.38
N ASP A 188 8.64 -2.32 8.42
CA ASP A 188 8.23 -1.10 9.11
C ASP A 188 8.57 -1.21 10.62
N GLN A 189 9.45 -0.30 11.05
CA GLN A 189 9.91 -0.18 12.42
C GLN A 189 8.76 0.03 13.40
N ASN A 190 7.71 0.75 12.99
CA ASN A 190 6.54 0.97 13.83
C ASN A 190 5.81 -0.36 14.12
N HIS A 191 5.69 -1.25 13.13
CA HIS A 191 5.10 -2.57 13.33
C HIS A 191 5.97 -3.46 14.21
N ILE A 192 7.30 -3.40 14.05
CA ILE A 192 8.23 -4.11 14.93
C ILE A 192 8.06 -3.66 16.38
N VAL A 193 8.07 -2.34 16.64
CA VAL A 193 7.93 -1.79 18.00
C VAL A 193 6.57 -2.15 18.60
N LYS A 194 5.48 -2.05 17.82
CA LYS A 194 4.14 -2.48 18.25
C LYS A 194 4.13 -3.96 18.64
N ASN A 195 4.76 -4.82 17.85
CA ASN A 195 4.85 -6.26 18.12
C ASN A 195 5.68 -6.56 19.38
N ILE A 196 6.84 -5.93 19.54
CA ILE A 196 7.68 -6.06 20.75
C ILE A 196 6.89 -5.63 21.99
N ARG A 197 6.21 -4.48 21.92
CA ARG A 197 5.36 -3.98 23.01
C ARG A 197 4.28 -5.01 23.38
N SER A 198 3.54 -5.53 22.40
CA SER A 198 2.49 -6.52 22.65
C SER A 198 3.07 -7.80 23.27
N LEU A 199 4.19 -8.31 22.73
CA LEU A 199 4.90 -9.46 23.30
C LEU A 199 5.35 -9.23 24.74
N PHE A 200 5.91 -8.06 25.05
CA PHE A 200 6.35 -7.70 26.40
C PHE A 200 5.19 -7.60 27.42
N LEU A 201 4.00 -7.22 26.96
CA LEU A 201 2.81 -7.15 27.81
C LEU A 201 2.18 -8.52 28.03
N ASP A 202 2.13 -9.36 27.00
CA ASP A 202 1.43 -10.64 27.04
C ASP A 202 2.30 -11.79 27.56
N LYS A 203 3.63 -11.69 27.40
CA LYS A 203 4.59 -12.75 27.70
C LYS A 203 5.81 -12.20 28.43
N ASP A 204 6.49 -13.11 29.11
CA ASP A 204 7.81 -12.85 29.66
C ASP A 204 8.87 -12.98 28.55
N MET A 205 9.77 -12.02 28.49
CA MET A 205 10.92 -12.01 27.59
C MET A 205 12.20 -12.37 28.37
N SER A 206 13.28 -12.73 27.68
CA SER A 206 14.59 -12.89 28.34
C SER A 206 15.69 -12.25 27.51
N ASN A 207 16.68 -11.69 28.20
CA ASN A 207 17.95 -11.26 27.62
C ASN A 207 19.03 -12.37 27.67
N GLY A 208 18.65 -13.60 28.03
CA GLY A 208 19.56 -14.74 28.21
C GLY A 208 20.09 -14.92 29.63
N GLN A 209 19.93 -13.92 30.52
CA GLN A 209 20.35 -13.98 31.91
C GLN A 209 19.17 -13.83 32.88
N GLU A 210 18.25 -12.94 32.53
CA GLU A 210 17.12 -12.58 33.38
C GLU A 210 15.81 -12.60 32.60
N ILE A 211 14.71 -12.66 33.35
CA ILE A 211 13.37 -12.53 32.81
C ILE A 211 12.95 -11.06 32.85
N ILE A 212 12.62 -10.53 31.68
CA ILE A 212 12.11 -9.18 31.46
C ILE A 212 10.59 -9.29 31.29
N SER A 213 9.84 -8.84 32.30
CA SER A 213 8.38 -8.98 32.34
C SER A 213 7.64 -7.64 32.46
N GLY A 214 6.54 -7.49 31.72
CA GLY A 214 5.61 -6.38 31.86
C GLY A 214 4.87 -6.33 33.22
N LYS A 215 5.05 -7.32 34.10
CA LYS A 215 4.44 -7.37 35.45
C LYS A 215 4.76 -6.12 36.29
N TYR A 216 6.01 -5.66 36.29
CA TYR A 216 6.42 -4.49 37.08
C TYR A 216 5.81 -3.19 36.56
N LEU A 217 5.68 -3.06 35.23
CA LEU A 217 5.01 -1.92 34.61
C LEU A 217 3.53 -1.85 35.02
N ARG A 218 2.83 -3.00 35.04
CA ARG A 218 1.45 -3.11 35.53
C ARG A 218 1.33 -2.73 37.00
N LEU A 219 2.29 -3.13 37.83
CA LEU A 219 2.31 -2.80 39.26
C LEU A 219 2.51 -1.28 39.46
N LEU A 220 3.49 -0.67 38.79
CA LEU A 220 3.72 0.77 38.84
C LEU A 220 2.48 1.57 38.39
N TYR A 221 1.81 1.12 37.33
CA TYR A 221 0.59 1.77 36.85
C TYR A 221 -0.55 1.70 37.89
N ARG A 222 -0.68 0.58 38.62
CA ARG A 222 -1.66 0.44 39.71
C ARG A 222 -1.33 1.33 40.90
N ILE A 223 -0.05 1.50 41.24
CA ILE A 223 0.39 2.36 42.33
C ILE A 223 0.11 3.83 42.01
N LYS A 224 0.41 4.29 40.80
CA LYS A 224 0.15 5.68 40.36
C LYS A 224 -1.34 6.04 40.23
N LYS A 225 -2.24 5.06 40.14
CA LYS A 225 -3.68 5.28 40.02
C LYS A 225 -4.40 5.42 41.38
N LYS A 226 -3.70 5.17 42.48
CA LYS A 226 -4.15 5.50 43.84
C LYS A 226 -3.64 6.88 44.23
#